data_AF-A0A376W301-F1
#
_entry.id   AF-A0A376W301-F1
#
_cell.length_a   1.000
_cell.length_b   1.000
_cell.length_c   1.000
_cell.angle_alpha   90.00
_cell.angle_beta   90.00
_cell.angle_gamma   90.00
#
_symmetry.space_group_name_H-M   'P 1'
#
loop_
_entity.id
_entity.type
_entity.pdbx_description
1 polymer ?
#
loop_
_entity_poly.entity_id
_entity_poly.type
_entity_poly.pdbx_seq_one_letter_code
_entity_poly.pdbx_strand_id
1 'polypeptide(L)'
;MGNSVTPEVEVLSKMIRQYFSQEQSEEKTIQALNHLRCVLHEISPFAQEPVDCVLWVKADEIVANDYNPNVMAPSEKKLLKQSLEKDGFTQPIVVSEETSHYLVVDGFHRQ
;
A
#
# COMPACT_ATOMS: atom_id res chain seq x y z
N MET A 1 -16.38 -3.75 19.86
CA MET A 1 -15.44 -4.14 20.94
C MET A 1 -14.37 -3.06 21.00
N GLY A 2 -14.40 -2.22 22.04
CA GLY A 2 -13.40 -1.18 22.21
C GLY A 2 -12.15 -1.80 22.81
N ASN A 3 -11.14 -2.06 21.98
CA ASN A 3 -9.84 -2.44 22.50
C ASN A 3 -9.21 -1.20 23.12
N SER A 4 -9.15 -1.15 24.45
CA SER A 4 -8.31 -0.18 25.15
C SER A 4 -6.86 -0.56 24.88
N VAL A 5 -6.16 0.27 24.12
CA VAL A 5 -4.70 0.18 23.96
C VAL A 5 -4.01 0.53 25.28
N THR A 6 -2.82 -0.03 25.51
CA THR A 6 -2.08 0.25 26.75
C THR A 6 -1.55 1.69 26.73
N PRO A 7 -1.28 2.30 27.91
CA PRO A 7 -0.71 3.65 27.99
C PRO A 7 0.60 3.82 27.19
N GLU A 8 1.42 2.77 27.10
CA GLU A 8 2.66 2.77 26.33
C GLU A 8 2.40 2.94 24.82
N VAL A 9 1.37 2.27 24.29
CA VAL A 9 0.98 2.39 22.88
C VAL A 9 0.40 3.78 22.59
N GLU A 10 -0.27 4.40 23.56
CA GLU A 10 -0.72 5.79 23.43
C GLU A 10 0.46 6.78 23.37
N VAL A 11 1.50 6.57 24.18
CA VAL A 11 2.73 7.37 24.11
C VAL A 11 3.39 7.22 22.74
N LEU A 12 3.53 6.00 22.22
CA LEU A 12 4.07 5.75 20.89
C LEU A 12 3.22 6.42 19.80
N SER A 13 1.90 6.30 19.89
CA SER A 13 0.96 6.93 18.97
C SER A 13 1.11 8.45 18.95
N LYS A 14 1.32 9.07 20.12
CA LYS A 14 1.59 10.51 20.22
C LYS A 14 2.93 10.88 19.57
N MET A 15 3.99 10.10 19.77
CA MET A 15 5.29 10.34 19.14
C MET A 15 5.21 10.27 17.62
N ILE A 16 4.51 9.26 17.08
CA ILE A 16 4.27 9.12 15.64
C ILE A 16 3.53 10.35 15.11
N ARG A 17 2.42 10.76 15.74
CA ARG A 17 1.65 11.95 15.32
C ARG A 17 2.50 13.22 15.36
N GLN A 18 3.35 13.38 16.36
CA GLN A 18 4.24 14.53 16.50
C GLN A 18 5.33 14.55 15.42
N TYR A 19 5.85 13.40 15.00
CA TYR A 19 6.79 13.31 13.88
C TYR A 19 6.14 13.82 12.59
N PHE A 20 4.91 13.38 12.29
CA PHE A 20 4.18 13.75 11.07
C PHE A 20 3.50 15.13 11.11
N SER A 21 3.48 15.82 12.25
CA SER A 21 2.98 17.20 12.31
C SER A 21 3.99 18.24 11.82
N GLN A 22 5.24 17.83 11.56
CA GLN A 22 6.29 18.71 11.05
C GLN A 22 6.13 18.91 9.54
N GLU A 23 6.54 20.07 9.03
CA GLU A 23 6.49 20.36 7.59
C GLU A 23 7.55 19.53 6.86
N GLN A 24 7.09 18.71 5.91
CA GLN A 24 7.93 17.85 5.07
C GLN A 24 7.23 17.64 3.73
N SER A 25 7.99 17.23 2.71
CA SER A 25 7.39 16.90 1.42
C SER A 25 6.49 15.67 1.51
N GLU A 26 5.54 15.57 0.59
CA GLU A 26 4.66 14.41 0.46
C GLU A 26 5.47 13.10 0.29
N GLU A 27 6.51 13.15 -0.55
CA GLU A 27 7.40 12.00 -0.77
C GLU A 27 8.08 11.51 0.52
N LYS A 28 8.62 12.43 1.34
CA LYS A 28 9.22 12.07 2.63
C LYS A 28 8.18 11.51 3.61
N THR A 29 6.97 12.07 3.59
CA THR A 29 5.85 11.57 4.39
C THR A 29 5.51 10.13 4.01
N ILE A 30 5.38 9.84 2.71
CA ILE A 30 5.07 8.50 2.19
C ILE A 30 6.20 7.51 2.55
N GLN A 31 7.46 7.89 2.36
CA GLN A 31 8.61 7.06 2.71
C GLN A 31 8.64 6.73 4.21
N ALA A 32 8.43 7.71 5.07
CA ALA A 32 8.39 7.49 6.52
C ALA A 32 7.20 6.60 6.94
N LEU A 33 6.02 6.79 6.33
CA LEU A 33 4.85 5.94 6.58
C LEU A 33 5.10 4.50 6.13
N ASN A 34 5.65 4.30 4.93
CA ASN A 34 6.00 2.98 4.42
C ASN A 34 7.03 2.29 5.32
N HIS A 35 8.07 3.02 5.76
CA HIS A 35 9.05 2.48 6.69
C HIS A 35 8.42 2.00 8.00
N LEU A 36 7.52 2.79 8.60
CA LEU A 36 6.81 2.38 9.82
C LEU A 36 5.90 1.16 9.58
N ARG A 37 5.26 1.05 8.41
CA ARG A 37 4.48 -0.14 8.05
C ARG A 37 5.35 -1.38 7.99
N CYS A 38 6.54 -1.31 7.38
CA CYS A 38 7.49 -2.43 7.35
C CYS A 38 7.93 -2.84 8.76
N VAL A 39 8.27 -1.87 9.62
CA VAL A 39 8.64 -2.16 11.02
C VAL A 39 7.50 -2.87 11.77
N LEU A 40 6.25 -2.43 11.58
CA LEU A 40 5.09 -3.09 12.19
C LEU A 40 4.86 -4.48 11.62
N HIS A 41 5.06 -4.67 10.32
CA HIS A 41 4.94 -5.95 9.64
C HIS A 41 5.94 -6.97 10.17
N GLU A 42 7.20 -6.58 10.38
CA GLU A 42 8.28 -7.45 10.89
C GLU A 42 7.95 -8.10 12.24
N ILE A 43 7.17 -7.41 13.08
CA ILE A 43 6.74 -7.90 14.40
C ILE A 43 5.30 -8.44 14.41
N SER A 44 4.61 -8.38 13.27
CA SER A 44 3.22 -8.82 13.16
C SER A 44 3.12 -10.34 13.27
N PRO A 45 2.15 -10.89 14.02
CA PRO A 45 1.87 -12.32 13.98
C PRO A 45 1.35 -12.78 12.60
N PHE A 46 1.02 -11.85 11.69
CA PHE A 46 0.58 -12.12 10.33
C PHE A 46 1.63 -11.73 9.27
N ALA A 47 2.91 -11.63 9.64
CA ALA A 47 3.98 -11.25 8.71
C ALA A 47 4.11 -12.15 7.45
N GLN A 48 3.51 -13.35 7.47
CA GLN A 48 3.47 -14.26 6.33
C GLN A 48 2.30 -13.99 5.37
N GLU A 49 1.35 -13.15 5.76
CA GLU A 49 0.20 -12.78 4.94
C GLU A 49 0.54 -11.54 4.10
N PRO A 50 0.47 -11.58 2.76
CA PRO A 50 0.83 -10.44 1.90
C PRO A 50 0.03 -9.17 2.17
N VAL A 51 -1.17 -9.31 2.72
CA VAL A 51 -2.07 -8.19 3.05
C VAL A 51 -1.71 -7.47 4.35
N ASP A 52 -0.78 -8.02 5.15
CA ASP A 52 -0.35 -7.41 6.41
C ASP A 52 0.49 -6.14 6.19
N CYS A 53 1.19 -6.03 5.05
CA CYS A 53 1.98 -4.85 4.69
C CYS A 53 1.59 -4.27 3.33
N VAL A 54 0.80 -3.19 3.34
CA VAL A 54 0.41 -2.46 2.13
C VAL A 54 1.16 -1.13 2.05
N LEU A 55 1.98 -0.97 1.00
CA LEU A 55 2.82 0.20 0.79
C LEU A 55 2.29 1.08 -0.35
N TRP A 56 2.51 2.39 -0.24
CA TRP A 56 2.28 3.32 -1.35
C TRP A 56 3.57 3.50 -2.14
N VAL A 57 3.60 2.96 -3.35
CA VAL A 57 4.77 2.97 -4.25
C VAL A 57 4.45 3.83 -5.46
N LYS A 58 5.45 4.47 -6.06
CA LYS A 58 5.25 5.24 -7.30
C LYS A 58 4.92 4.30 -8.46
N ALA A 59 3.98 4.72 -9.30
CA ALA A 59 3.50 3.88 -10.41
C ALA A 59 4.60 3.53 -11.44
N ASP A 60 5.65 4.35 -11.55
CA ASP A 60 6.80 4.14 -12.44
C ASP A 60 7.77 3.06 -11.92
N GLU A 61 7.68 2.68 -10.65
CA GLU A 61 8.40 1.55 -10.07
C GLU A 61 7.66 0.21 -10.28
N ILE A 62 6.41 0.24 -10.78
CA ILE A 62 5.59 -0.95 -11.01
C ILE A 62 5.68 -1.40 -12.47
N VAL A 63 6.12 -2.63 -12.70
CA VAL A 63 6.23 -3.24 -14.03
C VAL A 63 5.15 -4.30 -14.21
N ALA A 64 4.38 -4.14 -15.28
CA ALA A 64 3.45 -5.13 -15.77
C ALA A 64 4.18 -6.42 -16.14
N ASN A 65 3.69 -7.57 -15.71
CA ASN A 65 4.21 -8.85 -16.19
C ASN A 65 3.79 -9.11 -17.66
N ASP A 66 4.55 -9.97 -18.35
CA ASP A 66 4.25 -10.36 -19.74
C ASP A 66 3.04 -11.33 -19.84
N TYR A 67 2.45 -11.72 -18.71
CA TYR A 67 1.36 -12.68 -18.64
C TYR A 67 0.01 -11.97 -18.67
N ASN A 68 -0.49 -11.65 -19.86
CA ASN A 68 -1.83 -11.10 -20.05
C ASN A 68 -2.78 -12.08 -20.79
N PRO A 69 -3.33 -13.11 -20.10
CA PRO A 69 -4.35 -13.97 -20.68
C PRO A 69 -5.75 -13.33 -20.74
N ASN A 70 -5.96 -12.19 -20.08
CA ASN A 70 -7.29 -11.60 -19.83
C ASN A 70 -7.43 -10.21 -20.46
N VAL A 71 -7.89 -10.17 -21.71
CA VAL A 71 -8.32 -8.93 -22.37
C VAL A 71 -9.61 -8.43 -21.68
N MET A 72 -9.48 -7.40 -20.86
CA MET A 72 -10.63 -6.74 -20.23
C MET A 72 -11.48 -6.01 -21.28
N ALA A 73 -12.80 -6.12 -21.18
CA ALA A 73 -13.69 -5.43 -22.12
C ALA A 73 -13.62 -3.91 -21.92
N PRO A 74 -13.81 -3.09 -22.98
CA PRO A 74 -13.76 -1.63 -22.87
C PRO A 74 -14.74 -1.03 -21.85
N SER A 75 -15.93 -1.63 -21.70
CA SER A 75 -16.93 -1.23 -20.72
C SER A 75 -16.45 -1.46 -19.28
N GLU A 76 -15.83 -2.61 -19.02
CA GLU A 76 -15.27 -2.98 -17.71
C GLU A 76 -14.11 -2.06 -17.35
N LYS A 77 -13.22 -1.74 -18.31
CA LYS A 77 -12.13 -0.79 -18.12
C LYS A 77 -12.63 0.61 -17.74
N LYS A 78 -13.71 1.06 -18.39
CA LYS A 78 -14.34 2.36 -18.07
C LYS A 78 -14.94 2.37 -16.67
N LEU A 79 -15.63 1.30 -16.28
CA LEU A 79 -16.21 1.18 -14.93
C LEU A 79 -15.12 1.12 -13.86
N LEU A 80 -14.04 0.39 -14.10
CA LEU A 80 -12.90 0.31 -13.19
C LEU A 80 -12.26 1.68 -12.98
N LYS A 81 -12.01 2.43 -14.07
CA LYS A 81 -11.50 3.80 -13.99
C LYS A 81 -12.41 4.70 -13.16
N GLN A 82 -13.72 4.65 -13.40
CA GLN A 82 -14.69 5.44 -12.62
C GLN A 82 -14.68 5.06 -11.13
N SER A 83 -14.54 3.78 -10.81
CA SER A 83 -14.43 3.34 -9.42
C SER A 83 -13.13 3.81 -8.77
N LEU A 84 -11.99 3.72 -9.44
CA LEU A 84 -10.71 4.23 -8.92
C LEU A 84 -10.74 5.75 -8.70
N GLU A 85 -11.36 6.51 -9.59
CA GLU A 85 -11.50 7.97 -9.46
C GLU A 85 -12.44 8.37 -8.30
N LYS A 86 -13.47 7.56 -8.02
CA LYS A 86 -14.47 7.86 -7.00
C LYS A 86 -14.12 7.33 -5.62
N ASP A 87 -13.64 6.09 -5.56
CA ASP A 87 -13.50 5.30 -4.35
C ASP A 87 -12.02 5.03 -4.00
N GLY A 88 -11.09 5.34 -4.90
CA GLY A 88 -9.67 5.05 -4.74
C GLY A 88 -9.34 3.56 -4.87
N PHE A 89 -8.13 3.18 -4.43
CA PHE A 89 -7.74 1.77 -4.35
C PHE A 89 -8.43 1.09 -3.17
N THR A 90 -9.39 0.23 -3.46
CA THR A 90 -10.13 -0.56 -2.46
C THR A 90 -9.45 -1.90 -2.13
N GLN A 91 -8.54 -2.33 -3.01
CA GLN A 91 -7.71 -3.52 -2.85
C GLN A 91 -6.30 -3.23 -3.37
N PRO A 92 -5.24 -3.75 -2.73
CA PRO A 92 -3.88 -3.56 -3.21
C PRO A 92 -3.64 -4.27 -4.54
N ILE A 93 -2.62 -3.82 -5.27
CA ILE A 93 -2.00 -4.58 -6.35
C ILE A 93 -0.98 -5.50 -5.69
N VAL A 94 -1.01 -6.79 -6.02
CA VAL A 94 -0.04 -7.75 -5.49
C VAL A 94 1.15 -7.78 -6.43
N VAL A 95 2.34 -7.61 -5.87
CA VAL A 95 3.58 -7.54 -6.62
C VAL A 95 4.61 -8.50 -6.03
N SER A 96 5.56 -8.91 -6.87
CA SER A 96 6.83 -9.49 -6.45
C SER A 96 7.86 -8.36 -6.43
N GLU A 97 8.57 -8.21 -5.30
CA GLU A 97 9.70 -7.27 -5.21
C GLU A 97 10.90 -7.83 -5.98
N GLU A 98 11.42 -7.06 -6.93
CA GLU A 98 12.67 -7.34 -7.63
C GLU A 98 13.71 -6.25 -7.31
N THR A 99 14.97 -6.45 -7.73
CA THR A 99 16.10 -5.59 -7.35
C THR A 99 15.94 -4.09 -7.66
N SER A 100 15.05 -3.72 -8.59
CA SER A 100 14.88 -2.33 -9.05
C SER A 100 13.44 -1.90 -9.28
N HIS A 101 12.49 -2.82 -9.20
CA HIS A 101 11.10 -2.59 -9.56
C HIS A 101 10.21 -3.65 -8.92
N TYR A 102 8.90 -3.45 -9.02
CA TYR A 102 7.89 -4.38 -8.54
C TYR A 102 7.16 -5.01 -9.72
N LEU A 103 7.26 -6.33 -9.86
CA LEU A 103 6.59 -7.07 -10.92
C LEU A 103 5.15 -7.41 -10.49
N VAL A 104 4.14 -6.99 -11.27
CA VAL A 104 2.74 -7.31 -10.95
C VAL A 104 2.50 -8.82 -10.97
N VAL A 105 1.85 -9.34 -9.93
CA VAL A 105 1.38 -10.73 -9.81
C VAL A 105 -0.14 -10.79 -9.94
N ASP A 106 -0.87 -9.88 -9.28
CA ASP A 106 -2.33 -9.76 -9.37
C ASP A 106 -2.76 -8.29 -9.32
N GLY A 107 -3.90 -7.99 -9.93
CA GLY A 107 -4.45 -6.63 -10.00
C GLY A 107 -3.97 -5.78 -11.17
N PHE A 108 -3.47 -6.44 -12.23
CA PHE A 108 -2.94 -5.80 -13.45
C PHE A 108 -3.77 -4.63 -13.97
N HIS A 109 -5.10 -4.77 -14.06
CA HIS A 109 -5.96 -3.73 -14.64
C HIS A 109 -6.14 -2.50 -13.74
N ARG A 110 -5.64 -2.51 -12.49
CA ARG A 110 -5.73 -1.41 -11.52
C ARG A 110 -4.52 -0.47 -11.55
N GLN A 111 -3.48 -0.76 -12.34
CA GLN A 111 -2.36 0.16 -12.57
C GLN A 111 -2.79 1.42 -13.33
#